data_AF-A0A4D6KI78-F1
#
_entry.id   AF-A0A4D6KI78-F1
#
_cell.length_a   1.000
_cell.length_b   1.000
_cell.length_c   1.000
_cell.angle_alpha   90.00
_cell.angle_beta   90.00
_cell.angle_gamma   90.00
#
_symmetry.space_group_name_H-M   'P 1'
#
loop_
_entity.id
_entity.type
_entity.pdbx_description
1 polymer ?
#
loop_
_entity_poly.entity_id
_entity_poly.type
_entity_poly.pdbx_seq_one_letter_code
_entity_poly.pdbx_strand_id
1 'polypeptide(L)'
;MSRPQLHTGTSLWPGLAAVALFGVLAAAFLGASLPEPAGFGADAQIVKSIGAAMFNIDPTAIMDEGAVPSEGFLALFLIIAVVLDAALDGALMLAERDEDHSGGESR
;
A
#
# COMPACT_ATOMS: atom_id res chain seq x y z
N MET A 1 7.16 -44.17 5.03
CA MET A 1 6.56 -42.93 5.57
C MET A 1 7.66 -41.91 5.77
N SER A 2 7.76 -40.88 4.91
CA SER A 2 8.66 -39.75 5.15
C SER A 2 8.02 -38.83 6.18
N ARG A 3 8.72 -38.58 7.30
CA ARG A 3 8.30 -37.60 8.29
C ARG A 3 8.61 -36.19 7.76
N PRO A 4 7.65 -35.24 7.81
CA PRO A 4 7.95 -33.84 7.50
C PRO A 4 8.98 -33.32 8.50
N GLN A 5 10.10 -32.81 8.01
CA GLN A 5 11.14 -32.18 8.81
C GLN A 5 10.91 -30.67 8.77
N LEU A 6 10.74 -30.04 9.92
CA LEU A 6 10.68 -28.58 10.00
C LEU A 6 12.05 -28.03 9.60
N HIS A 7 12.07 -27.19 8.55
CA HIS A 7 13.26 -26.52 8.06
C HIS A 7 13.75 -25.54 9.14
N THR A 8 14.61 -26.05 10.03
CA THR A 8 15.11 -25.31 11.21
C THR A 8 16.34 -24.45 10.85
N GLY A 9 16.68 -24.37 9.56
CA GLY A 9 17.75 -23.53 9.01
C GLY A 9 17.29 -22.12 8.65
N THR A 10 16.14 -21.66 9.13
CA THR A 10 15.68 -20.28 8.92
C THR A 10 16.56 -19.32 9.69
N SER A 11 17.23 -18.42 8.98
CA SER A 11 18.04 -17.38 9.63
C SER A 11 17.15 -16.52 10.53
N LEU A 12 17.58 -16.25 11.75
CA LEU A 12 16.85 -15.39 12.70
C LEU A 12 16.94 -13.90 12.34
N TRP A 13 17.75 -13.55 11.33
CA TRP A 13 18.00 -12.19 10.88
C TRP A 13 16.74 -11.40 10.48
N PRO A 14 15.78 -11.97 9.72
CA PRO A 14 14.53 -11.27 9.40
C PRO A 14 13.69 -11.00 10.66
N GLY A 15 13.69 -11.92 11.63
CA GLY A 15 13.01 -11.74 12.90
C GLY A 15 13.62 -10.60 13.72
N LEU A 16 14.95 -10.54 13.77
CA LEU A 16 15.66 -9.44 14.43
C LEU A 16 15.39 -8.10 13.74
N ALA A 17 15.38 -8.07 12.41
CA ALA A 17 15.04 -6.87 11.64
C ALA A 17 13.61 -6.38 11.92
N ALA A 18 12.65 -7.30 12.03
CA ALA A 18 11.27 -6.98 12.38
C ALA A 18 11.15 -6.39 13.80
N VAL A 19 11.86 -6.96 14.78
CA VAL A 19 11.89 -6.43 16.16
C VAL A 19 12.54 -5.06 16.21
N ALA A 20 13.63 -4.85 15.46
CA ALA A 20 14.28 -3.55 15.37
C ALA A 20 13.34 -2.49 14.76
N LEU A 21 12.67 -2.81 13.65
CA LEU A 21 11.67 -1.94 13.03
C LEU A 21 10.53 -1.61 14.00
N PHE A 22 10.03 -2.61 14.72
CA PHE A 22 9.01 -2.42 15.74
C PHE A 22 9.47 -1.47 16.85
N GLY A 23 10.71 -1.62 17.33
CA GLY A 23 11.30 -0.71 18.33
C GLY A 23 11.37 0.74 17.84
N VAL A 24 11.75 0.96 16.58
CA VAL A 24 11.76 2.29 15.96
C VAL A 24 10.35 2.89 15.90
N LEU A 25 9.36 2.11 15.45
CA LEU A 25 7.96 2.56 15.40
C LEU A 25 7.41 2.87 16.80
N ALA A 26 7.70 2.02 17.80
CA ALA A 26 7.29 2.23 19.17
C ALA A 26 7.89 3.52 19.76
N ALA A 27 9.18 3.76 19.51
CA ALA A 27 9.85 4.99 19.94
C ALA A 27 9.24 6.23 19.26
N ALA A 28 8.95 6.15 17.96
CA ALA A 28 8.30 7.23 17.22
C ALA A 28 6.90 7.55 17.77
N PHE A 29 6.08 6.53 18.05
CA PHE A 29 4.72 6.71 18.55
C PHE A 29 4.67 7.19 20.00
N LEU A 30 5.49 6.65 20.89
CA LEU A 30 5.54 7.09 22.28
C LEU A 30 6.18 8.48 22.43
N GLY A 31 7.09 8.85 21.52
CA GLY A 31 7.74 10.16 21.49
C GLY A 31 6.93 11.24 20.77
N ALA A 32 5.87 10.88 20.05
CA ALA A 32 5.05 11.82 19.31
C ALA A 32 4.15 12.63 20.26
N SER A 33 4.32 13.95 20.26
CA SER A 33 3.36 14.88 20.86
C SER A 33 2.36 15.30 19.79
N LEU A 34 1.13 14.81 19.90
CA LEU A 34 0.04 15.26 19.05
C LEU A 34 -0.62 16.50 19.70
N PRO A 35 -0.80 17.61 18.97
CA PRO A 35 -1.56 18.74 19.47
C PRO A 35 -3.04 18.36 19.65
N GLU A 36 -3.80 19.22 20.33
CA GLU A 36 -5.26 19.09 20.42
C GLU A 36 -5.87 18.90 19.01
N PRO A 37 -6.82 17.96 18.83
CA PRO A 37 -7.43 17.72 17.53
C PRO A 37 -8.08 18.98 16.95
N ALA A 38 -7.41 19.63 16.02
CA ALA A 38 -7.98 20.71 15.23
C ALA A 38 -8.68 20.07 14.03
N GLY A 39 -10.01 20.02 14.07
CA GLY A 39 -10.79 19.69 12.88
C GLY A 39 -10.61 20.74 11.78
N PHE A 40 -11.15 20.44 10.60
CA PHE A 40 -11.20 21.43 9.52
C PHE A 40 -12.33 22.45 9.79
N GLY A 41 -12.15 23.69 9.35
CA GLY A 41 -13.18 24.72 9.43
C GLY A 41 -14.46 24.33 8.66
N ALA A 42 -15.59 24.96 9.00
CA ALA A 42 -16.90 24.64 8.41
C ALA A 42 -16.90 24.75 6.87
N ASP A 43 -16.08 25.64 6.32
CA ASP A 43 -16.02 25.93 4.88
C ASP A 43 -14.89 25.16 4.16
N ALA A 44 -14.23 24.21 4.85
CA ALA A 44 -13.13 23.45 4.27
C ALA A 44 -13.62 22.46 3.21
N GLN A 45 -13.16 22.64 1.97
CA GLN A 45 -13.53 21.79 0.83
C GLN A 45 -12.62 20.55 0.76
N ILE A 46 -12.74 19.64 1.74
CA ILE A 46 -11.85 18.48 1.90
C ILE A 46 -11.85 17.57 0.67
N VAL A 47 -13.03 17.13 0.22
CA VAL A 47 -13.14 16.22 -0.93
C VAL A 47 -12.55 16.84 -2.19
N LYS A 48 -12.81 18.14 -2.42
CA LYS A 48 -12.30 18.85 -3.58
C LYS A 48 -10.77 19.01 -3.48
N SER A 49 -10.25 19.31 -2.29
CA SER A 49 -8.81 19.51 -2.06
C SER A 49 -8.04 18.21 -2.26
N ILE A 50 -8.61 17.08 -1.79
CA ILE A 50 -8.10 15.74 -2.09
C ILE A 50 -8.10 15.49 -3.60
N GLY A 51 -9.19 15.81 -4.30
CA GLY A 51 -9.25 15.69 -5.76
C GLY A 51 -8.17 16.50 -6.48
N ALA A 52 -7.93 17.75 -6.05
CA ALA A 52 -6.87 18.58 -6.58
C ALA A 52 -5.49 17.93 -6.36
N ALA A 53 -5.23 17.46 -5.14
CA ALA A 53 -3.98 16.82 -4.75
C ALA A 53 -3.70 15.53 -5.53
N MET A 54 -4.74 14.70 -5.80
CA MET A 54 -4.61 13.47 -6.58
C MET A 54 -4.10 13.72 -8.00
N PHE A 55 -4.44 14.86 -8.60
CA PHE A 55 -4.02 15.23 -9.95
C PHE A 55 -2.90 16.27 -9.98
N ASN A 56 -2.28 16.57 -8.82
CA ASN A 56 -1.23 17.57 -8.69
C ASN A 56 -1.67 18.96 -9.22
N ILE A 57 -2.93 19.32 -8.95
CA ILE A 57 -3.53 20.61 -9.31
C ILE A 57 -3.48 21.51 -8.09
N ASP A 58 -3.08 22.77 -8.29
CA ASP A 58 -3.17 23.80 -7.24
C ASP A 58 -4.66 23.99 -6.88
N PRO A 59 -5.07 23.76 -5.62
CA PRO A 59 -6.46 23.90 -5.23
C PRO A 59 -6.99 25.32 -5.42
N THR A 60 -6.13 26.35 -5.37
CA THR A 60 -6.53 27.74 -5.65
C THR A 60 -6.87 28.00 -7.12
N ALA A 61 -6.45 27.13 -8.05
CA ALA A 61 -6.79 27.24 -9.46
C ALA A 61 -8.23 26.78 -9.77
N ILE A 62 -8.86 26.03 -8.85
CA ILE A 62 -10.20 25.45 -9.04
C ILE A 62 -11.15 25.76 -7.88
N MET A 63 -10.72 26.53 -6.88
CA MET A 63 -11.50 26.91 -5.70
C MET A 63 -11.24 28.38 -5.37
N ASP A 64 -12.33 29.10 -5.11
CA ASP A 64 -12.24 30.50 -4.68
C ASP A 64 -11.93 30.62 -3.17
N GLU A 65 -12.51 29.75 -2.34
CA GLU A 65 -12.33 29.74 -0.87
C GLU A 65 -12.35 28.31 -0.30
N GLY A 66 -11.85 28.13 0.93
CA GLY A 66 -11.93 26.84 1.63
C GLY A 66 -10.97 25.76 1.12
N ALA A 67 -10.00 26.14 0.30
CA ALA A 67 -8.92 25.25 -0.14
C ALA A 67 -8.05 24.84 1.05
N VAL A 68 -7.81 23.54 1.20
CA VAL A 68 -6.90 23.01 2.22
C VAL A 68 -5.54 22.72 1.56
N PRO A 69 -4.43 23.32 2.06
CA PRO A 69 -3.10 23.04 1.55
C PRO A 69 -2.75 21.57 1.70
N SER A 70 -2.27 20.95 0.62
CA SER A 70 -1.85 19.55 0.60
C SER A 70 -0.79 19.33 -0.46
N GLU A 71 0.10 18.36 -0.22
CA GLU A 71 1.06 17.91 -1.23
C GLU A 71 0.37 17.12 -2.36
N GLY A 72 0.96 17.15 -3.54
CA GLY A 72 0.47 16.37 -4.69
C GLY A 72 0.72 14.87 -4.51
N PHE A 73 -0.30 14.06 -4.77
CA PHE A 73 -0.25 12.59 -4.65
C PHE A 73 -0.22 11.86 -6.00
N LEU A 74 -0.12 12.58 -7.12
CA LEU A 74 -0.23 12.00 -8.46
C LEU A 74 0.78 10.87 -8.70
N ALA A 75 2.05 11.06 -8.30
CA ALA A 75 3.07 10.03 -8.45
C ALA A 75 2.73 8.76 -7.67
N LEU A 76 2.33 8.91 -6.39
CA LEU A 76 1.94 7.78 -5.54
C LEU A 76 0.69 7.08 -6.08
N PHE A 77 -0.30 7.84 -6.55
CA PHE A 77 -1.51 7.32 -7.17
C PHE A 77 -1.19 6.44 -8.39
N LEU A 78 -0.30 6.90 -9.28
CA LEU A 78 0.13 6.14 -10.45
C LEU A 78 0.94 4.89 -10.06
N ILE A 79 1.82 4.99 -9.06
CA ILE A 79 2.58 3.83 -8.57
C ILE A 79 1.62 2.76 -8.03
N ILE A 80 0.63 3.15 -7.22
CA ILE A 80 -0.37 2.22 -6.70
C ILE A 80 -1.14 1.57 -7.84
N ALA A 81 -1.56 2.34 -8.85
CA ALA A 81 -2.26 1.79 -10.01
C ALA A 81 -1.43 0.70 -10.72
N VAL A 82 -0.16 0.97 -11.00
CA VAL A 82 0.76 0.00 -11.64
C VAL A 82 0.99 -1.23 -10.75
N VAL A 83 1.15 -1.04 -9.44
CA VAL A 83 1.35 -2.16 -8.51
C VAL A 83 0.10 -3.03 -8.41
N LEU A 84 -1.10 -2.43 -8.37
CA LEU A 84 -2.36 -3.16 -8.34
C LEU A 84 -2.60 -3.95 -9.63
N ASP A 85 -2.26 -3.36 -10.78
CA ASP A 85 -2.31 -4.02 -12.09
C ASP A 85 -1.40 -5.26 -12.14
N ALA A 86 -0.12 -5.09 -11.78
CA ALA A 86 0.83 -6.21 -11.71
C ALA A 86 0.44 -7.28 -10.68
N ALA A 87 -0.17 -6.88 -9.55
CA ALA A 87 -0.66 -7.82 -8.55
C ALA A 87 -1.86 -8.63 -9.05
N LEU A 88 -2.75 -7.99 -9.82
CA LEU A 88 -3.88 -8.66 -10.46
C LEU A 88 -3.39 -9.64 -11.52
N ASP A 89 -2.47 -9.22 -12.40
CA ASP A 89 -1.85 -10.10 -13.40
C ASP A 89 -1.13 -11.27 -12.75
N GLY A 90 -0.38 -11.02 -11.68
CA GLY A 90 0.27 -12.08 -10.90
C GLY A 90 -0.72 -13.04 -10.26
N ALA A 91 -1.84 -12.54 -9.73
CA ALA A 91 -2.90 -13.39 -9.19
C ALA A 91 -3.57 -14.24 -10.27
N LEU A 92 -3.80 -13.69 -11.46
CA LEU A 92 -4.36 -14.41 -12.60
C LEU A 92 -3.40 -15.49 -13.11
N MET A 93 -2.12 -15.17 -13.30
CA MET A 93 -1.08 -16.13 -13.69
C MET A 93 -0.97 -17.31 -12.70
N LEU A 94 -1.10 -17.04 -11.39
CA LEU A 94 -1.07 -18.08 -10.35
C LEU A 94 -2.39 -18.88 -10.25
N ALA A 95 -3.51 -18.27 -10.63
CA ALA A 95 -4.82 -18.92 -10.62
C ALA A 95 -4.99 -19.85 -11.82
N GLU A 96 -4.37 -19.52 -12.95
CA GLU A 96 -4.35 -20.36 -14.13
C GLU A 96 -3.63 -21.68 -13.81
N ARG A 97 -4.34 -22.79 -14.04
CA ARG A 97 -3.78 -24.14 -13.95
C ARG A 97 -3.74 -24.70 -15.35
N ASP A 98 -2.57 -25.17 -15.78
CA ASP A 98 -2.43 -25.86 -17.05
C ASP A 98 -3.28 -27.14 -17.03
N GLU A 99 -4.35 -27.20 -17.84
CA GLU A 99 -5.17 -28.40 -18.05
C GLU A 99 -4.62 -29.31 -19.16
N ASP A 100 -3.29 -29.33 -19.36
CA ASP A 100 -2.65 -30.15 -20.39
C ASP A 100 -2.16 -31.51 -19.85
N HIS A 101 -3.11 -32.39 -19.47
CA HIS A 101 -2.81 -33.83 -19.42
C HIS A 101 -4.01 -34.78 -19.51
N SER A 102 -4.75 -34.77 -20.63
CA SER A 102 -5.47 -35.99 -21.06
C SER A 102 -5.85 -35.94 -22.54
N GLY A 103 -5.08 -36.60 -23.40
CA GLY A 103 -5.54 -36.87 -24.77
C GLY A 103 -4.48 -37.26 -25.78
N GLY A 104 -3.62 -38.25 -25.50
CA GLY A 104 -2.67 -38.66 -26.53
C GLY A 104 -1.76 -39.82 -26.20
N GLU A 105 -2.28 -40.97 -25.76
CA GLU A 105 -1.62 -42.24 -26.09
C GLU A 105 -2.58 -43.43 -25.91
N SER A 106 -3.26 -43.80 -26.99
CA SER A 106 -3.70 -45.17 -27.18
C SER A 106 -3.84 -45.50 -28.66
N ARG A 107 -2.95 -46.40 -29.10
CA ARG A 107 -2.98 -47.26 -30.29
C ARG A 107 -2.36 -46.74 -31.58
#